data_AF-A0A930VYR4-F1
#
_entry.id   AF-A0A930VYR4-F1
#
_cell.length_a   1.000
_cell.length_b   1.000
_cell.length_c   1.000
_cell.angle_alpha   90.00
_cell.angle_beta   90.00
_cell.angle_gamma   90.00
#
_symmetry.space_group_name_H-M   'P 1'
#
loop_
_entity.id
_entity.type
_entity.pdbx_description
1 polymer ?
#
loop_
_entity_poly.entity_id
_entity_poly.type
_entity_poly.pdbx_seq_one_letter_code
_entity_poly.pdbx_strand_id
1 'polypeptide(L)' 'MSNLDMTPIITILAGVILVLQSIYIALALKKGWTIRVKPIWLLLWAILLVGGIYSMITGNRFIQ' A
#
# COMPACT_ATOMS: atom_id res chain seq x y z
N MET A 1 26.31 10.66 4.18
CA MET A 1 25.08 9.85 4.34
C MET A 1 24.32 9.92 3.04
N SER A 2 24.15 8.80 2.34
CA SER A 2 23.23 8.71 1.20
C SER A 2 21.80 8.86 1.73
N ASN A 3 21.13 9.96 1.42
CA ASN A 3 19.68 10.08 1.62
C ASN A 3 19.03 9.03 0.70
N LEU A 4 18.72 7.87 1.27
CA LEU A 4 17.99 6.82 0.58
C LEU A 4 16.58 7.35 0.38
N ASP A 5 16.22 7.66 -0.86
CA ASP A 5 14.85 8.05 -1.19
C ASP A 5 13.90 6.90 -0.82
N MET A 6 13.21 7.03 0.31
CA MET A 6 12.30 5.99 0.85
C MET A 6 10.98 5.94 0.08
N THR A 7 10.66 6.98 -0.67
CA THR A 7 9.42 7.11 -1.46
C THR A 7 9.17 5.89 -2.38
N PRO A 8 10.10 5.44 -3.26
CA PRO A 8 9.93 4.23 -4.06
C PRO A 8 9.72 2.96 -3.24
N ILE A 9 10.45 2.80 -2.15
CA ILE A 9 10.37 1.61 -1.28
C ILE A 9 8.98 1.54 -0.64
N ILE A 10 8.51 2.64 -0.07
CA ILE A 10 7.20 2.73 0.61
C ILE A 10 6.06 2.51 -0.37
N THR A 11 6.17 3.05 -1.59
CA THR A 11 5.15 2.89 -2.64
C THR A 11 5.02 1.44 -3.07
N ILE A 12 6.14 0.75 -3.32
CA ILE A 12 6.15 -0.67 -3.67
C ILE A 12 5.55 -1.50 -2.52
N LEU A 13 5.97 -1.21 -1.27
CA LEU A 13 5.46 -1.90 -0.09
C LEU A 13 3.94 -1.73 0.06
N ALA A 14 3.42 -0.51 -0.13
CA ALA A 14 1.99 -0.24 -0.10
C ALA A 14 1.22 -1.07 -1.14
N GLY A 15 1.77 -1.20 -2.36
CA GLY A 15 1.20 -2.03 -3.41
C GLY A 15 1.15 -3.50 -3.05
N VAL A 16 2.26 -4.04 -2.54
CA VAL A 16 2.33 -5.44 -2.10
C VAL A 16 1.31 -5.73 -1.00
N ILE A 17 1.18 -4.83 -0.01
CA ILE A 17 0.23 -5.01 1.10
C ILE A 17 -1.21 -5.02 0.60
N LEU A 18 -1.59 -4.12 -0.30
CA LEU A 18 -2.93 -4.09 -0.89
C LEU A 18 -3.26 -5.35 -1.68
N VAL A 19 -2.30 -5.86 -2.46
CA VAL A 19 -2.46 -7.12 -3.20
C VAL A 19 -2.65 -8.29 -2.24
N LEU A 20 -1.81 -8.40 -1.21
CA LEU A 20 -1.92 -9.47 -0.21
C LEU A 20 -3.24 -9.42 0.56
N GLN A 21 -3.71 -8.23 0.94
CA GLN A 21 -5.02 -8.08 1.59
C GLN A 21 -6.16 -8.48 0.65
N SER A 22 -6.08 -8.12 -0.63
CA SER A 22 -7.10 -8.50 -1.62
C SER A 22 -7.16 -10.02 -1.79
N ILE A 23 -6.00 -10.70 -1.86
CA ILE A 23 -5.93 -12.17 -1.92
C ILE A 23 -6.49 -12.80 -0.64
N TYR A 24 -6.14 -12.27 0.53
CA TYR A 24 -6.63 -12.79 1.81
C TYR A 24 -8.16 -12.68 1.92
N ILE A 25 -8.73 -11.56 1.49
CA ILE A 25 -10.18 -11.36 1.45
C ILE A 25 -10.83 -12.35 0.47
N ALA A 26 -10.30 -12.50 -0.74
CA ALA A 26 -10.81 -13.46 -1.71
C ALA A 26 -10.75 -14.91 -1.20
N LEU A 27 -9.67 -15.28 -0.51
CA LEU A 27 -9.52 -16.61 0.08
C LEU A 27 -10.52 -16.84 1.22
N ALA A 28 -10.70 -15.86 2.10
CA ALA A 28 -11.65 -15.96 3.20
C ALA A 28 -13.10 -16.10 2.70
N LEU A 29 -13.46 -15.35 1.65
CA LEU A 29 -14.76 -15.50 0.98
C LEU A 29 -14.95 -16.91 0.43
N LYS A 30 -13.94 -17.48 -0.24
CA LYS A 30 -14.00 -18.85 -0.78
C LYS A 30 -14.11 -19.93 0.29
N LYS A 31 -13.46 -19.74 1.45
CA LYS A 31 -13.44 -20.73 2.55
C LYS A 31 -14.55 -20.51 3.58
N GLY A 32 -15.39 -19.49 3.43
CA GLY A 32 -16.40 -19.12 4.43
C GLY A 32 -15.81 -18.63 5.75
N TRP A 33 -14.57 -18.14 5.75
CA TRP A 33 -13.92 -17.64 6.95
C TRP A 33 -14.44 -16.24 7.30
N THR A 34 -14.82 -16.04 8.55
CA THR A 34 -15.19 -14.71 9.03
C THR A 34 -13.91 -13.91 9.29
N ILE A 35 -13.64 -12.93 8.43
CA ILE A 35 -12.49 -12.03 8.56
C ILE A 35 -12.94 -10.62 8.93
N ARG A 36 -12.32 -10.05 9.96
CA ARG A 36 -12.51 -8.64 10.32
C ARG A 36 -11.52 -7.78 9.54
N VAL A 37 -11.98 -7.25 8.42
CA VAL A 37 -11.22 -6.26 7.64
C VAL A 37 -11.42 -4.88 8.28
N LYS A 38 -10.32 -4.16 8.53
CA LYS A 38 -10.40 -2.75 8.96
C LYS A 38 -10.29 -1.85 7.72
N PRO A 39 -11.40 -1.32 7.18
CA PRO A 39 -11.38 -0.56 5.93
C PRO A 39 -10.50 0.68 5.99
N ILE A 40 -10.37 1.30 7.17
CA ILE A 40 -9.49 2.46 7.38
C ILE A 40 -8.02 2.16 7.03
N TRP A 41 -7.55 0.93 7.28
CA TRP A 41 -6.17 0.53 7.01
C TRP A 41 -5.94 0.34 5.51
N LEU A 42 -6.89 -0.27 4.80
CA LEU A 42 -6.85 -0.38 3.33
C LEU A 42 -6.78 1.00 2.68
N LEU A 43 -7.57 1.94 3.19
CA LEU A 43 -7.61 3.30 2.67
C LEU A 43 -6.28 4.03 2.87
N LEU A 44 -5.64 3.88 4.04
CA LEU A 44 -4.31 4.44 4.29
C LEU A 44 -3.25 3.88 3.33
N TRP A 45 -3.22 2.55 3.12
CA TRP A 45 -2.30 1.94 2.17
C TRP A 45 -2.56 2.41 0.72
N ALA A 46 -3.82 2.60 0.35
CA ALA A 46 -4.20 3.14 -0.97
C ALA A 46 -3.73 4.59 -1.15
N ILE A 47 -3.88 5.44 -0.13
CA ILE A 47 -3.39 6.82 -0.16
C ILE A 47 -1.87 6.85 -0.29
N LEU A 48 -1.15 6.02 0.49
CA LEU A 48 0.31 5.93 0.40
C LEU A 48 0.78 5.46 -0.98
N LEU A 49 0.07 4.52 -1.59
CA LEU A 49 0.35 4.07 -2.94
C LEU A 49 0.16 5.19 -3.97
N VAL A 50 -1.01 5.83 -3.98
CA VAL A 50 -1.35 6.87 -4.96
C VAL A 50 -0.48 8.11 -4.77
N GLY A 51 -0.28 8.54 -3.52
CA GLY A 51 0.60 9.66 -3.17
C GLY A 51 2.06 9.37 -3.53
N GLY A 52 2.53 8.15 -3.30
CA GLY A 52 3.86 7.70 -3.68
C GLY A 52 4.08 7.68 -5.20
N ILE A 53 3.12 7.17 -5.97
CA ILE A 53 3.16 7.21 -7.44
C ILE A 53 3.16 8.66 -7.94
N TYR A 54 2.26 9.49 -7.42
CA TYR A 54 2.19 10.91 -7.80
C TYR A 54 3.50 11.64 -7.51
N SER A 55 4.11 11.39 -6.35
CA SER A 55 5.41 11.93 -5.94
C SER A 55 6.52 11.56 -6.92
N MET A 56 6.56 10.31 -7.40
CA MET A 56 7.56 9.88 -8.38
C MET A 56 7.36 10.53 -9.75
N ILE A 57 6.10 10.66 -10.20
CA ILE A 57 5.78 11.27 -11.49
C ILE A 57 6.12 12.77 -11.50
N THR A 58 5.84 13.48 -10.40
CA THR A 58 6.06 14.92 -10.29
C THR A 58 7.47 15.31 -9.84
N GLY A 59 8.29 14.35 -9.40
CA GLY A 59 9.61 14.62 -8.83
C GLY A 59 9.58 15.29 -7.44
N ASN A 60 8.39 15.57 -6.89
CA ASN A 60 8.23 16.15 -5.57
C ASN A 60 8.26 15.03 -4.53
N ARG A 61 9.44 14.76 -3.95
CA ARG A 61 9.66 13.63 -3.03
C ARG A 61 8.89 13.83 -1.73
N PHE A 62 7.97 12.90 -1.45
CA PHE A 62 7.09 12.94 -0.28
C PHE A 62 7.82 12.63 1.03
N ILE A 63 8.87 11.81 0.98
CA ILE A 63 9.66 11.35 2.13
C ILE A 63 11.13 11.32 1.70
N GLN A 64 11.94 12.21 2.29
CA GLN A 64 13.40 12.34 2.12
C GLN A 64 14.15 11.76 3.31
#